data_AF-A0A946XP51-F1
#
_entry.id   AF-A0A946XP51-F1
#
_cell.length_a   1.000
_cell.length_b   1.000
_cell.length_c   1.000
_cell.angle_alpha   90.00
_cell.angle_beta   90.00
_cell.angle_gamma   90.00
#
_symmetry.space_group_name_H-M   'P 1'
#
loop_
_entity.id
_entity.type
_entity.pdbx_description
1 polymer ?
#
loop_
_entity_poly.entity_id
_entity_poly.type
_entity_poly.pdbx_seq_one_letter_code
_entity_poly.pdbx_strand_id
1 'polypeptide(L)'
;MDITPTDLSCDILIVGSGSAGAMAAIKATLAGADVLVATKGPYPSGNSTKALAGYGAAFGHSDSRDNPEVHFGDVVRNGIGLCNEKMVRTWTTTICDL
;
A
#
# COMPACT_ATOMS: atom_id res chain seq x y z
N MET A 1 0.98 -21.79 26.40
CA MET A 1 1.76 -20.94 25.49
C MET A 1 3.08 -20.72 26.16
N ASP A 2 4.17 -21.12 25.52
CA ASP A 2 5.50 -20.72 25.95
C ASP A 2 5.62 -19.21 25.69
N ILE A 3 5.86 -18.44 26.76
CA ILE A 3 6.00 -16.99 26.74
C ILE A 3 7.46 -16.57 26.99
N THR A 4 8.39 -17.52 26.85
CA THR A 4 9.82 -17.23 26.94
C THR A 4 10.18 -16.20 25.86
N PRO A 5 10.76 -15.04 26.24
CA PRO A 5 11.20 -14.05 25.27
C PRO A 5 12.15 -14.68 24.26
N THR A 6 11.89 -14.45 22.97
CA THR A 6 12.78 -14.86 21.88
C THR A 6 13.28 -13.62 21.18
N ASP A 7 14.60 -13.51 21.03
CA ASP A 7 15.22 -12.44 20.28
C ASP A 7 15.25 -12.79 18.79
N LEU A 8 14.70 -11.90 17.96
CA LEU A 8 14.75 -11.98 16.50
C LEU A 8 15.40 -10.71 15.95
N SER A 9 16.28 -10.86 14.95
CA SER A 9 16.95 -9.74 14.27
C SER A 9 16.52 -9.71 12.81
N CYS A 10 16.37 -8.50 12.27
CA CYS A 10 16.14 -8.22 10.84
C CYS A 10 16.56 -6.79 10.54
N ASP A 11 16.73 -6.44 9.27
CA ASP A 11 16.97 -5.05 8.86
C ASP A 11 15.66 -4.24 8.93
N ILE A 12 14.55 -4.86 8.53
CA ILE A 12 13.23 -4.22 8.45
C ILE A 12 12.15 -5.12 9.08
N LEU A 13 11.49 -4.61 10.12
CA LEU A 13 10.28 -5.20 10.70
C LEU A 13 9.03 -4.56 10.10
N ILE A 14 8.16 -5.37 9.50
CA ILE A 14 6.85 -4.96 8.98
C ILE A 14 5.76 -5.54 9.87
N VAL A 15 4.94 -4.66 10.44
CA VAL A 15 3.80 -5.07 11.27
C VAL A 15 2.51 -5.02 10.44
N GLY A 16 1.97 -6.20 10.15
CA GLY A 16 0.77 -6.41 9.35
C GLY A 16 1.08 -7.04 7.99
N SER A 17 0.29 -8.04 7.60
CA SER A 17 0.45 -8.76 6.33
C SER A 17 -0.73 -8.59 5.36
N GLY A 18 -1.39 -7.44 5.43
CA GLY A 18 -2.31 -6.98 4.38
C GLY A 18 -1.56 -6.54 3.13
N SER A 19 -2.30 -6.03 2.13
CA SER A 19 -1.73 -5.61 0.84
C SER A 19 -0.54 -4.65 0.97
N ALA A 20 -0.67 -3.59 1.78
CA ALA A 20 0.42 -2.63 2.00
C ALA A 20 1.66 -3.27 2.64
N GLY A 21 1.48 -4.12 3.66
CA GLY A 21 2.58 -4.80 4.33
C GLY A 21 3.27 -5.82 3.43
N ALA A 22 2.51 -6.57 2.62
CA ALA A 22 3.07 -7.49 1.63
C ALA A 22 3.85 -6.74 0.54
N MET A 23 3.31 -5.63 0.01
CA MET A 23 4.02 -4.80 -0.97
C MET A 23 5.29 -4.19 -0.41
N ALA A 24 5.26 -3.71 0.84
CA ALA A 24 6.45 -3.21 1.52
C ALA A 24 7.50 -4.32 1.71
N ALA A 25 7.06 -5.53 2.11
CA ALA A 25 7.96 -6.66 2.30
C ALA A 25 8.64 -7.05 0.99
N ILE A 26 7.87 -7.18 -0.10
CA ILE A 26 8.40 -7.49 -1.42
C ILE A 26 9.43 -6.44 -1.86
N LYS A 27 9.09 -5.14 -1.78
CA LYS A 27 10.02 -4.08 -2.19
C LYS A 27 11.30 -4.05 -1.34
N ALA A 28 11.18 -4.24 -0.02
CA ALA A 28 12.32 -4.30 0.89
C ALA A 28 13.23 -5.50 0.61
N THR A 29 12.65 -6.70 0.43
CA THR A 29 13.41 -7.91 0.08
C THR A 29 14.08 -7.78 -1.29
N LEU A 30 13.41 -7.21 -2.29
CA LEU A 30 14.01 -6.94 -3.61
C LEU A 30 15.16 -5.92 -3.56
N ALA A 31 15.15 -5.03 -2.56
CA ALA A 31 16.25 -4.12 -2.27
C ALA A 31 17.40 -4.78 -1.47
N GLY A 32 17.29 -6.07 -1.14
CA GLY A 32 18.32 -6.85 -0.45
C GLY A 32 18.26 -6.82 1.08
N ALA A 33 17.20 -6.29 1.67
CA ALA A 33 17.03 -6.27 3.12
C ALA A 33 16.59 -7.64 3.67
N ASP A 34 17.05 -7.99 4.87
CA ASP A 34 16.46 -9.04 5.69
C ASP A 34 15.16 -8.53 6.33
N VAL A 35 14.03 -9.12 5.96
CA VAL A 35 12.69 -8.62 6.29
C VAL A 35 11.94 -9.61 7.16
N LEU A 36 11.45 -9.13 8.30
CA LEU A 36 10.53 -9.87 9.16
C LEU A 36 9.12 -9.27 9.07
N VAL A 37 8.12 -10.10 8.76
CA VAL A 37 6.70 -9.70 8.77
C VAL A 37 5.99 -10.30 9.97
N ALA A 38 5.53 -9.44 10.88
CA ALA A 38 4.74 -9.84 12.04
C ALA A 38 3.25 -9.59 11.76
N THR A 39 2.40 -10.62 11.87
CA THR A 39 0.95 -10.46 11.80
C THR A 39 0.23 -11.19 12.92
N LYS A 40 -0.87 -10.61 13.40
CA LYS A 40 -1.73 -11.17 14.44
C LYS A 40 -2.46 -12.45 13.98
N GLY A 41 -2.68 -12.60 12.68
CA GLY A 41 -3.52 -13.66 12.11
C GLY A 41 -2.78 -14.49 11.07
N PRO A 42 -3.46 -15.50 10.48
CA PRO A 42 -2.88 -16.29 9.40
C PRO A 42 -2.56 -15.41 8.20
N TYR A 43 -1.43 -15.67 7.54
CA TYR A 43 -1.10 -15.06 6.26
C TYR A 43 -1.88 -15.75 5.12
N PRO A 44 -2.47 -15.00 4.16
CA PRO A 44 -2.64 -13.54 4.14
C PRO A 44 -3.68 -13.06 5.16
N SER A 45 -3.37 -11.97 5.86
CA SER A 45 -4.20 -11.45 6.96
C SER A 45 -4.77 -10.05 6.65
N GLY A 46 -5.74 -9.61 7.45
CA GLY A 46 -6.32 -8.27 7.36
C GLY A 46 -7.49 -8.17 6.38
N ASN A 47 -7.99 -6.94 6.20
CA ASN A 47 -9.22 -6.68 5.45
C ASN A 47 -9.00 -6.57 3.93
N SER A 48 -7.75 -6.48 3.46
CA SER A 48 -7.47 -6.35 2.02
C SER A 48 -8.01 -7.54 1.21
N THR A 49 -8.01 -8.76 1.78
CA THR A 49 -8.57 -9.96 1.13
C THR A 49 -10.10 -9.94 1.03
N LYS A 50 -10.76 -8.99 1.71
CA LYS A 50 -12.21 -8.80 1.69
C LYS A 50 -12.65 -7.67 0.75
N ALA A 51 -11.71 -6.93 0.16
CA ALA A 51 -12.04 -5.88 -0.79
C ALA A 51 -12.63 -6.51 -2.07
N LEU A 52 -13.82 -6.05 -2.45
CA LEU A 52 -14.53 -6.50 -3.65
C LEU A 52 -14.43 -5.50 -4.81
N ALA A 53 -14.19 -4.23 -4.50
CA ALA A 53 -13.95 -3.19 -5.48
C ALA A 53 -12.49 -3.23 -5.97
N GLY A 54 -12.27 -2.78 -7.20
CA GLY A 54 -10.93 -2.54 -7.72
C GLY A 54 -10.26 -1.32 -7.09
N TYR A 55 -9.01 -1.08 -7.46
CA TYR A 55 -8.31 0.17 -7.16
C TYR A 55 -8.42 1.14 -8.35
N GLY A 56 -8.54 2.43 -8.08
CA GLY A 56 -8.56 3.46 -9.12
C GLY A 56 -7.13 3.80 -9.57
N ALA A 57 -6.88 3.73 -10.87
CA ALA A 57 -5.65 4.17 -11.51
C ALA A 57 -5.95 4.74 -12.89
N ALA A 58 -5.41 5.92 -13.15
CA ALA A 58 -5.76 6.74 -14.31
C ALA A 58 -4.92 6.37 -15.54
N PHE A 59 -5.16 5.18 -16.09
CA PHE A 59 -4.39 4.64 -17.21
C PHE A 59 -4.77 5.23 -18.58
N GLY A 60 -5.94 5.85 -18.71
CA GLY A 60 -6.41 6.40 -19.99
C GLY A 60 -6.81 5.35 -21.04
N HIS A 61 -6.83 4.05 -20.68
CA HIS A 61 -7.12 2.96 -21.63
C HIS A 61 -8.56 2.94 -22.14
N SER A 62 -9.54 3.19 -21.25
CA SER A 62 -10.97 3.17 -21.60
C SER A 62 -11.50 4.56 -21.96
N ASP A 63 -10.97 5.61 -21.32
CA ASP A 63 -11.28 7.01 -21.61
C ASP A 63 -9.98 7.78 -21.75
N SER A 64 -9.69 8.27 -22.95
CA SER A 64 -8.46 9.04 -23.26
C SER A 64 -8.30 10.33 -22.43
N ARG A 65 -9.35 10.79 -21.76
CA ARG A 65 -9.30 11.96 -20.87
C ARG A 65 -8.85 11.61 -19.46
N ASP A 66 -8.90 10.32 -19.08
CA ASP A 66 -8.48 9.84 -17.77
C ASP A 66 -6.95 9.91 -17.66
N ASN A 67 -6.46 10.68 -16.68
CA ASN A 67 -5.04 10.93 -16.46
C ASN A 67 -4.76 11.31 -15.00
N PRO A 68 -3.50 11.24 -14.53
CA PRO A 68 -3.13 11.52 -13.14
C PRO A 68 -3.57 12.87 -12.58
N GLU A 69 -3.63 13.93 -13.39
CA GLU A 69 -4.06 15.26 -12.91
C GLU A 69 -5.57 15.32 -12.69
N VAL A 70 -6.37 14.64 -13.52
CA VAL A 70 -7.81 14.50 -13.31
C VAL A 70 -8.07 13.70 -12.02
N HIS A 71 -7.37 12.57 -11.85
CA HIS A 71 -7.46 11.75 -10.64
C HIS A 71 -7.07 12.52 -9.38
N PHE A 72 -5.99 13.32 -9.43
CA PHE A 72 -5.60 14.23 -8.35
C PHE A 72 -6.71 15.22 -7.99
N GLY A 73 -7.27 15.91 -9.00
CA GLY A 73 -8.34 16.88 -8.80
C GLY A 73 -9.58 16.26 -8.16
N ASP A 74 -9.97 15.06 -8.59
CA ASP A 74 -11.09 14.33 -8.01
C ASP A 74 -10.86 13.97 -6.56
N VAL A 75 -9.68 13.45 -6.22
CA VAL A 75 -9.36 13.06 -4.83
C VAL A 75 -9.32 14.28 -3.92
N VAL A 76 -8.68 15.38 -4.31
CA VAL A 76 -8.60 16.60 -3.50
C VAL A 76 -9.97 17.24 -3.32
N ARG A 77 -10.77 17.33 -4.40
CA ARG A 77 -12.13 17.88 -4.35
C ARG A 77 -13.03 17.09 -3.41
N ASN A 78 -13.04 15.76 -3.52
CA ASN A 78 -13.83 14.88 -2.65
C ASN A 78 -13.26 14.79 -1.22
N GLY A 79 -11.97 15.11 -1.05
CA GLY A 79 -11.30 15.18 0.23
C GLY A 79 -11.65 16.41 1.07
N ILE A 80 -12.46 17.34 0.56
CA ILE A 80 -13.03 18.49 1.29
C ILE A 80 -12.02 19.29 2.13
N GLY A 81 -10.80 19.45 1.61
CA GLY A 81 -9.72 20.19 2.28
C GLY A 81 -8.97 19.43 3.38
N LEU A 82 -9.23 18.12 3.55
CA LEU A 82 -8.57 17.27 4.55
C LEU A 82 -7.40 16.48 3.97
N CYS A 83 -7.29 16.41 2.64
CA CYS A 83 -6.19 15.70 1.98
C CYS A 83 -4.85 16.42 2.17
N ASN A 84 -3.81 15.65 2.45
CA ASN A 84 -2.44 16.12 2.19
C ASN A 84 -2.19 16.05 0.68
N GLU A 85 -2.29 17.19 0.01
CA GLU A 85 -2.18 17.27 -1.46
C GLU A 85 -0.85 16.73 -1.99
N LYS A 86 0.26 16.86 -1.24
CA LYS A 86 1.54 16.30 -1.67
C LYS A 86 1.48 14.78 -1.74
N MET A 87 0.85 14.14 -0.76
CA MET A 87 0.66 12.68 -0.74
C MET A 87 -0.32 12.22 -1.80
N VAL A 88 -1.40 12.98 -2.02
CA VAL A 88 -2.35 12.67 -3.11
C VAL A 88 -1.63 12.73 -4.46
N ARG A 89 -0.85 13.78 -4.72
CA ARG A 89 -0.10 13.93 -5.97
C ARG A 89 0.89 12.81 -6.20
N THR A 90 1.65 12.42 -5.16
CA THR A 90 2.55 11.27 -5.24
C THR A 90 1.76 10.02 -5.63
N TRP A 91 0.69 9.71 -4.89
CA TRP A 91 -0.11 8.51 -5.13
C TRP A 91 -0.74 8.47 -6.53
N THR A 92 -1.43 9.52 -6.96
CA THR A 92 -2.15 9.55 -8.24
C THR A 92 -1.23 9.51 -9.45
N THR A 93 0.03 9.96 -9.29
CA THR A 93 1.05 9.87 -10.34
C THR A 93 1.67 8.48 -10.39
N THR A 94 2.11 7.94 -9.24
CA THR A 94 2.91 6.72 -9.22
C THR A 94 2.08 5.44 -9.30
N ILE A 95 0.76 5.49 -9.06
CA ILE A 95 -0.07 4.27 -9.04
C ILE A 95 -0.15 3.58 -10.41
N CYS A 96 0.08 4.31 -11.50
CA CYS A 96 0.13 3.73 -12.85
C CYS A 96 1.44 2.98 -13.14
N ASP A 97 2.46 3.14 -12.28
CA ASP A 97 3.80 2.55 -12.44
C ASP A 97 4.10 1.47 -11.38
N LEU A 98 3.11 1.09 -10.56
CA LEU A 98 3.29 0.17 -9.42
C LEU A 98 3.46 -1.30 -9.81
#